data_AF-A0A3D1R126-F1
#
_entry.id   AF-A0A3D1R126-F1
#
_cell.length_a   1.000
_cell.length_b   1.000
_cell.length_c   1.000
_cell.angle_alpha   90.00
_cell.angle_beta   90.00
_cell.angle_gamma   90.00
#
_symmetry.space_group_name_H-M   'P 1'
#
loop_
_entity.id
_entity.type
_entity.pdbx_description
1 polymer ?
#
loop_
_entity_poly.entity_id
_entity_poly.type
_entity_poly.pdbx_seq_one_letter_code
_entity_poly.pdbx_strand_id
1 'polypeptide(L)'
;SESRNPREATRQQHEKFLAVRRRALRALRLRPWDQRSFAQALDLIRTFAWWREEMREHSSYAYFLVRRWTLEAGRRLAEAGLLEDAEDVWFLRREEVIRALRGELSAEEAQRLARAGRRMMQSFRNFKNPNEIGSRHRFAERAVAPLPGATVLKGTAASPGRAKGRARVARNLAEAS
;
A
#
# COMPACT_ATOMS: atom_id res chain seq x y z
N SER A 1 -30.20 5.21 -7.39
CA SER A 1 -28.97 4.61 -6.85
C SER A 1 -29.04 4.79 -5.35
N GLU A 2 -29.41 3.75 -4.60
CA GLU A 2 -29.45 3.82 -3.13
C GLU A 2 -28.02 4.06 -2.65
N SER A 3 -27.76 5.25 -2.09
CA SER A 3 -26.52 5.54 -1.39
C SER A 3 -26.43 4.58 -0.20
N ARG A 4 -25.71 3.46 -0.38
CA ARG A 4 -25.40 2.54 0.73
C ARG A 4 -24.76 3.36 1.84
N ASN A 5 -25.52 3.58 2.91
CA ASN A 5 -25.05 4.31 4.07
C ASN A 5 -23.82 3.58 4.63
N PRO A 6 -22.63 4.19 4.63
CA PRO A 6 -21.41 3.53 5.08
C PRO A 6 -21.53 2.96 6.50
N ARG A 7 -22.31 3.64 7.36
CA ARG A 7 -22.57 3.20 8.74
C ARG A 7 -23.36 1.89 8.79
N GLU A 8 -24.32 1.71 7.88
CA GLU A 8 -25.11 0.48 7.80
C GLU A 8 -24.28 -0.70 7.29
N ALA A 9 -23.40 -0.45 6.30
CA ALA A 9 -22.47 -1.47 5.81
C ALA A 9 -21.50 -1.93 6.92
N THR A 10 -20.94 -1.00 7.70
CA THR A 10 -20.09 -1.31 8.85
C THR A 10 -20.85 -2.10 9.92
N ARG A 11 -22.09 -1.70 10.24
CA ARG A 11 -22.94 -2.41 11.21
C ARG A 11 -23.22 -3.85 10.77
N GLN A 12 -23.62 -4.06 9.52
CA GLN A 12 -23.88 -5.40 8.98
C GLN A 12 -22.63 -6.28 9.00
N GLN A 13 -21.45 -5.73 8.71
CA GLN A 13 -20.19 -6.47 8.82
C GLN A 13 -19.88 -6.86 10.27
N HIS A 14 -20.11 -5.95 11.23
CA HIS A 14 -19.92 -6.22 12.65
C HIS A 14 -20.87 -7.31 13.15
N GLU A 15 -22.15 -7.26 12.79
CA GLU A 15 -23.14 -8.28 13.15
C GLU A 15 -22.77 -9.65 12.60
N LYS A 16 -22.36 -9.74 11.32
CA LYS A 16 -21.85 -10.98 10.71
C LYS A 16 -20.62 -11.50 11.46
N PHE A 17 -19.68 -10.63 11.82
CA PHE A 17 -18.51 -11.01 12.61
C PHE A 17 -18.92 -11.61 13.96
N LEU A 18 -19.81 -10.95 14.71
CA LEU A 18 -20.27 -11.47 16.00
C LEU A 18 -20.95 -12.83 15.87
N ALA A 19 -21.76 -13.03 14.82
CA ALA A 19 -22.41 -14.31 14.55
C ALA A 19 -21.37 -15.43 14.28
N VAL A 20 -20.35 -15.15 13.47
CA VAL A 20 -19.26 -16.09 13.17
C VAL A 20 -18.42 -16.37 14.41
N ARG A 21 -18.06 -15.35 15.20
CA ARG A 21 -17.33 -15.50 16.47
C ARG A 21 -18.08 -16.41 17.43
N ARG A 22 -19.39 -16.18 17.63
CA ARG A 22 -20.23 -17.06 18.47
C ARG A 22 -20.27 -18.49 17.96
N ARG A 23 -20.36 -18.70 16.63
CA ARG A 23 -20.34 -20.04 16.05
C ARG A 23 -18.99 -20.75 16.29
N ALA A 24 -17.88 -20.07 16.08
CA ALA A 24 -16.54 -20.62 16.31
C ALA A 24 -16.32 -21.00 17.77
N LEU A 25 -16.68 -20.11 18.71
CA LEU A 25 -16.57 -20.39 20.13
C LEU A 25 -17.47 -21.55 20.57
N ARG A 26 -18.70 -21.66 20.04
CA ARG A 26 -19.59 -22.79 20.33
C ARG A 26 -19.02 -24.13 19.84
N ALA A 27 -18.31 -24.16 18.72
CA ALA A 27 -17.66 -25.36 18.23
C ALA A 27 -16.57 -25.88 19.18
N LEU A 28 -15.95 -24.99 19.97
CA LEU A 28 -14.92 -25.31 20.95
C LEU A 28 -15.47 -25.49 22.38
N ARG A 29 -16.79 -25.56 22.58
CA ARG A 29 -17.42 -25.58 23.92
C ARG A 29 -16.93 -26.71 24.84
N LEU A 30 -16.51 -27.85 24.27
CA LEU A 30 -16.02 -29.01 25.03
C LEU A 30 -14.51 -28.92 25.34
N ARG A 31 -13.83 -27.88 24.83
CA ARG A 31 -12.38 -27.67 24.93
C ARG A 31 -12.14 -26.27 25.52
N PRO A 32 -12.36 -26.06 26.82
CA PRO A 32 -12.38 -24.73 27.43
C PRO A 32 -11.06 -23.98 27.32
N TRP A 33 -9.93 -24.68 27.38
CA TRP A 33 -8.60 -24.09 27.19
C TRP A 33 -8.41 -23.58 25.76
N ASP A 34 -8.68 -24.41 24.75
CA ASP A 34 -8.60 -24.01 23.34
C ASP A 34 -9.59 -22.89 23.00
N GLN A 35 -10.79 -22.92 23.58
CA GLN A 35 -11.79 -21.87 23.41
C GLN A 35 -11.27 -20.51 23.93
N ARG A 36 -10.62 -20.50 25.12
CA ARG A 36 -10.01 -19.31 25.70
C ARG A 36 -8.84 -18.81 24.85
N SER A 37 -7.91 -19.69 24.48
CA SER A 37 -6.75 -19.33 23.66
C SER A 37 -7.17 -18.80 22.27
N PHE A 38 -8.17 -19.44 21.64
CA PHE A 38 -8.74 -18.97 20.38
C PHE A 38 -9.38 -17.59 20.52
N ALA A 39 -10.16 -17.35 21.58
CA ALA A 39 -10.78 -16.04 21.82
C ALA A 39 -9.72 -14.95 21.99
N GLN A 40 -8.69 -15.19 22.81
CA GLN A 40 -7.58 -14.26 23.02
C GLN A 40 -6.81 -13.97 21.73
N ALA A 41 -6.46 -15.01 20.96
CA ALA A 41 -5.77 -14.84 19.68
C ALA A 41 -6.62 -14.06 18.67
N LEU A 42 -7.93 -14.33 18.61
CA LEU A 42 -8.86 -13.61 17.73
C LEU A 42 -8.94 -12.13 18.10
N ASP A 43 -9.09 -11.81 19.39
CA ASP A 43 -9.19 -10.45 19.88
C ASP A 43 -7.86 -9.70 19.65
N LEU A 44 -6.72 -10.36 19.84
CA LEU A 44 -5.40 -9.82 19.53
C LEU A 44 -5.24 -9.48 18.04
N ILE A 45 -5.53 -10.43 17.15
CA ILE A 45 -5.43 -10.22 15.68
C ILE A 45 -6.36 -9.10 15.23
N ARG A 46 -7.57 -9.00 15.79
CA ARG A 46 -8.53 -7.92 15.48
C ARG A 46 -8.00 -6.57 15.92
N THR A 47 -7.43 -6.49 17.12
CA THR A 47 -6.81 -5.27 17.63
C THR A 47 -5.65 -4.84 16.74
N PHE A 48 -4.73 -5.75 16.39
CA PHE A 48 -3.63 -5.43 15.48
C PHE A 48 -4.07 -5.10 14.05
N ALA A 49 -5.13 -5.72 13.53
CA ALA A 49 -5.67 -5.38 12.22
C ALA A 49 -6.21 -3.94 12.20
N TRP A 50 -6.82 -3.49 13.30
CA TRP A 50 -7.22 -2.09 13.46
C TRP A 50 -6.02 -1.16 13.58
N TRP A 51 -5.03 -1.48 14.44
CA TRP A 51 -3.80 -0.69 14.56
C TRP A 51 -3.04 -0.55 13.24
N ARG A 52 -3.00 -1.61 12.42
CA ARG A 52 -2.38 -1.56 11.09
C ARG A 52 -3.05 -0.53 10.19
N GLU A 53 -4.38 -0.43 10.27
CA GLU A 53 -5.15 0.54 9.51
C GLU A 53 -4.91 1.96 10.05
N GLU A 54 -4.92 2.13 11.37
CA GLU A 54 -4.65 3.41 12.01
C GLU A 54 -3.23 3.92 11.70
N MET A 55 -2.23 3.03 11.72
CA MET A 55 -0.85 3.35 11.34
C MET A 55 -0.73 3.76 9.87
N ARG A 56 -1.57 3.21 8.98
CA ARG A 56 -1.58 3.57 7.55
C ARG A 56 -1.93 5.05 7.38
N GLU A 57 -2.97 5.51 8.07
CA GLU A 57 -3.40 6.92 8.04
C GLU A 57 -2.34 7.85 8.61
N HIS A 58 -1.77 7.52 9.78
CA HIS A 58 -0.69 8.30 10.38
C HIS A 58 0.55 8.36 9.49
N SER A 59 0.92 7.26 8.84
CA SER A 59 2.06 7.22 7.92
C SER A 59 1.80 8.11 6.70
N SER A 60 0.58 8.07 6.13
CA SER A 60 0.20 8.95 5.03
C SER A 60 0.33 10.43 5.41
N TYR A 61 -0.09 10.81 6.61
CA TYR A 61 0.09 12.17 7.12
C TYR A 61 1.57 12.53 7.31
N ALA A 62 2.37 11.63 7.89
CA ALA A 62 3.81 11.84 8.04
C ALA A 62 4.51 12.04 6.68
N TYR A 63 4.16 11.24 5.66
CA TYR A 63 4.69 11.41 4.31
C TYR A 63 4.28 12.74 3.67
N PHE A 64 3.08 13.24 3.96
CA PHE A 64 2.66 14.57 3.52
C PHE A 64 3.56 15.67 4.11
N LEU A 65 3.87 15.59 5.41
CA LEU A 65 4.78 16.54 6.06
C LEU A 65 6.20 16.46 5.50
N VAL A 66 6.74 15.25 5.35
CA VAL A 66 8.05 15.02 4.73
C VAL A 66 8.07 15.64 3.33
N ARG A 67 7.05 15.36 2.50
CA ARG A 67 6.96 15.92 1.15
C ARG A 67 6.97 17.44 1.16
N ARG A 68 6.19 18.05 2.05
CA ARG A 68 6.13 19.51 2.19
C ARG A 68 7.50 20.11 2.55
N TRP A 69 8.20 19.54 3.51
CA TRP A 69 9.51 20.04 3.91
C TRP A 69 10.59 19.80 2.86
N THR A 70 10.55 18.66 2.17
CA THR A 70 11.47 18.35 1.07
C THR A 70 11.30 19.33 -0.09
N LEU A 71 10.06 19.66 -0.48
CA LEU A 71 9.82 20.65 -1.53
C LEU A 71 10.28 22.05 -1.13
N GLU A 72 10.05 22.46 0.12
CA GLU A 72 10.54 23.75 0.61
C GLU A 72 12.07 23.80 0.65
N ALA A 73 12.73 22.70 1.02
CA ALA A 73 14.18 22.58 0.92
C ALA A 73 14.65 22.71 -0.54
N GLY A 74 14.00 22.00 -1.47
CA GLY A 74 14.30 22.09 -2.90
C GLY A 74 14.18 23.51 -3.44
N ARG A 75 13.09 24.23 -3.09
CA ARG A 75 12.90 25.63 -3.46
C ARG A 75 14.05 26.52 -2.99
N ARG A 76 14.44 26.43 -1.71
CA ARG A 76 15.54 27.24 -1.15
C ARG A 76 16.90 26.91 -1.77
N LEU A 77 17.16 25.64 -2.02
CA LEU A 77 18.42 25.20 -2.64
C LEU A 77 18.52 25.66 -4.09
N ALA A 78 17.40 25.66 -4.83
CA ALA A 78 17.35 26.22 -6.19
C ALA A 78 17.54 27.74 -6.19
N GLU A 79 16.89 28.47 -5.27
CA GLU A 79 17.09 29.92 -5.11
C GLU A 79 18.54 30.28 -4.75
N ALA A 80 19.23 29.41 -4.01
CA ALA A 80 20.66 29.56 -3.70
C ALA A 80 21.59 29.08 -4.84
N GLY A 81 21.05 28.61 -5.96
CA GLY A 81 21.82 28.12 -7.12
C GLY A 81 22.46 26.74 -6.94
N LEU A 82 22.20 26.04 -5.83
CA LEU A 82 22.70 24.68 -5.58
C LEU A 82 21.96 23.62 -6.41
N LEU A 83 20.73 23.90 -6.84
CA LEU A 83 19.95 23.05 -7.74
C LEU A 83 19.50 23.85 -8.97
N GLU A 84 19.32 23.18 -10.10
CA GLU A 84 18.82 23.80 -11.33
C GLU A 84 17.30 24.01 -11.25
N ASP A 85 16.58 23.02 -10.69
CA ASP A 85 15.14 23.08 -10.42
C ASP A 85 14.83 22.66 -8.98
N ALA A 86 13.75 23.19 -8.39
CA ALA A 86 13.35 22.84 -7.03
C ALA A 86 13.03 21.33 -6.87
N GLU A 87 12.50 20.68 -7.91
CA GLU A 87 12.19 19.24 -7.92
C GLU A 87 13.46 18.37 -8.02
N ASP A 88 14.65 18.94 -8.27
CA ASP A 88 15.89 18.17 -8.26
C ASP A 88 16.23 17.60 -6.88
N VAL A 89 15.63 18.13 -5.81
CA VAL A 89 15.74 17.63 -4.45
C VAL A 89 15.34 16.16 -4.32
N TRP A 90 14.44 15.66 -5.18
CA TRP A 90 14.01 14.25 -5.18
C TRP A 90 15.08 13.28 -5.68
N PHE A 91 16.11 13.78 -6.33
CA PHE A 91 17.24 12.99 -6.80
C PHE A 91 18.44 13.01 -5.85
N LEU A 92 18.33 13.73 -4.73
CA LEU A 92 19.29 13.71 -3.65
C LEU A 92 18.87 12.72 -2.57
N ARG A 93 19.86 12.10 -1.91
CA ARG A 93 19.64 11.34 -0.67
C ARG A 93 19.39 12.28 0.50
N ARG A 94 18.74 11.77 1.55
CA ARG A 94 18.42 12.55 2.77
C ARG A 94 19.66 13.25 3.34
N GLU A 95 20.77 12.54 3.43
CA GLU A 95 22.03 13.04 3.94
C GLU A 95 22.60 14.15 3.05
N GLU A 96 22.46 14.03 1.73
CA GLU A 96 22.91 15.05 0.76
C GLU A 96 22.07 16.32 0.84
N VAL A 97 20.75 16.20 1.01
CA VAL A 97 19.87 17.36 1.27
C VAL A 97 20.30 18.07 2.56
N ILE A 98 20.58 17.32 3.63
CA ILE A 98 21.03 17.92 4.90
C ILE A 98 22.37 18.64 4.73
N ARG A 99 23.35 18.03 4.04
CA ARG A 99 24.64 18.67 3.74
C ARG A 99 24.47 19.95 2.92
N ALA A 100 23.61 19.93 1.89
CA ALA A 100 23.30 21.11 1.08
C ALA A 100 22.73 22.24 1.94
N LEU A 101 21.75 21.94 2.81
CA LEU A 101 21.11 22.92 3.69
C LEU A 101 22.07 23.50 4.75
N ARG A 102 23.12 22.76 5.12
CA ARG A 102 24.18 23.23 6.03
C ARG A 102 25.27 24.04 5.32
N GLY A 103 25.19 24.19 4.00
CA GLY A 103 26.24 24.85 3.21
C GLY A 103 27.51 24.00 3.06
N GLU A 104 27.39 22.68 3.22
CA GLU A 104 28.52 21.74 3.15
C GLU A 104 28.73 21.17 1.73
N LEU A 105 28.01 21.69 0.73
CA LEU A 105 28.13 21.34 -0.69
C LEU A 105 28.35 22.59 -1.52
N SER A 106 29.24 22.49 -2.52
CA SER A 106 29.29 23.48 -3.60
C SER A 106 28.11 23.27 -4.56
N ALA A 107 27.79 24.30 -5.35
CA ALA A 107 26.76 24.20 -6.37
C ALA A 107 27.08 23.11 -7.40
N GLU A 108 28.35 23.00 -7.83
CA GLU A 108 28.78 21.97 -8.77
C GLU A 108 28.60 20.56 -8.20
N GLU A 109 28.92 20.36 -6.92
CA GLU A 109 28.75 19.06 -6.27
C GLU A 109 27.28 18.70 -6.13
N ALA A 110 26.44 19.62 -5.65
CA ALA A 110 25.01 19.40 -5.47
C ALA A 110 24.30 19.06 -6.79
N GLN A 111 24.54 19.83 -7.85
CA GLN A 111 23.97 19.57 -9.17
C GLN A 111 24.49 18.26 -9.77
N ARG A 112 25.78 17.92 -9.57
CA ARG A 112 26.34 16.63 -10.02
C ARG A 112 25.63 15.45 -9.34
N LEU A 113 25.38 15.54 -8.04
CA LEU A 113 24.63 14.52 -7.28
C LEU A 113 23.20 14.38 -7.80
N ALA A 114 22.48 15.50 -7.95
CA ALA A 114 21.10 15.49 -8.47
C ALA A 114 21.02 14.87 -9.88
N ARG A 115 21.92 15.26 -10.80
CA ARG A 115 21.99 14.67 -12.14
C ARG A 115 22.32 13.17 -12.10
N ALA A 116 23.18 12.73 -11.19
CA ALA A 116 23.50 11.31 -11.02
C ALA A 116 22.29 10.52 -10.49
N GLY A 117 21.59 11.03 -9.47
CA GLY A 117 20.37 10.43 -8.93
C GLY A 117 19.26 10.34 -9.98
N ARG A 118 19.07 11.39 -10.79
CA ARG A 118 18.12 11.41 -11.89
C ARG A 118 18.41 10.33 -12.93
N ARG A 119 19.67 10.21 -13.37
CA ARG A 119 20.09 9.14 -14.30
C ARG A 119 19.86 7.75 -13.72
N MET A 120 20.17 7.56 -12.44
CA MET A 120 19.95 6.29 -11.76
C MET A 120 18.45 5.95 -11.71
N MET A 121 17.58 6.87 -11.32
CA MET A 121 16.13 6.62 -11.30
C MET A 121 15.59 6.30 -12.69
N GLN A 122 16.03 7.05 -13.70
CA GLN A 122 15.62 6.84 -15.09
C GLN A 122 16.04 5.48 -15.66
N SER A 123 17.15 4.91 -15.20
CA SER A 123 17.59 3.57 -15.66
C SER A 123 16.61 2.47 -15.24
N PHE A 124 15.83 2.68 -14.17
CA PHE A 124 14.80 1.75 -13.69
C PHE A 124 13.41 1.98 -14.29
N ARG A 125 13.19 2.98 -15.16
CA ARG A 125 11.84 3.31 -15.66
C ARG A 125 11.11 2.14 -16.35
N ASN A 126 11.86 1.24 -16.98
CA ASN A 126 11.36 0.07 -17.69
C ASN A 126 11.67 -1.24 -16.94
N PHE A 127 12.25 -1.15 -15.74
CA PHE A 127 12.62 -2.32 -14.96
C PHE A 127 11.38 -2.88 -14.25
N LYS A 128 11.04 -4.13 -14.57
CA LYS A 128 9.99 -4.87 -13.87
C LYS A 128 10.60 -5.59 -12.69
N ASN A 129 10.40 -5.05 -11.50
CA ASN A 129 10.88 -5.67 -10.27
C ASN A 129 10.24 -7.07 -10.11
N PRO A 130 11.01 -8.14 -9.91
CA PRO A 130 10.43 -9.44 -9.58
C PRO A 130 9.57 -9.34 -8.31
N ASN A 131 8.42 -10.03 -8.32
CA ASN A 131 7.51 -10.06 -7.17
C ASN A 131 8.13 -10.76 -5.94
N GLU A 132 9.19 -11.54 -6.14
CA GLU A 132 9.87 -12.31 -5.10
C GLU A 132 11.38 -12.22 -5.30
N ILE A 133 12.10 -11.94 -4.22
CA ILE A 133 13.56 -12.01 -4.17
C ILE A 133 13.89 -13.28 -3.36
N GLY A 134 14.46 -14.30 -4.00
CA GLY A 134 14.78 -15.59 -3.37
C GLY A 134 13.97 -16.79 -3.89
N SER A 135 13.74 -17.78 -3.03
CA SER A 135 13.10 -19.06 -3.40
C SER A 135 11.59 -18.92 -3.60
N ARG A 136 11.13 -19.30 -4.81
CA ARG A 136 9.73 -19.13 -5.25
C ARG A 136 8.76 -19.96 -4.42
N HIS A 137 7.78 -19.33 -3.77
CA HIS A 137 6.66 -20.04 -3.16
C HIS A 137 5.55 -20.25 -4.21
N ARG A 138 5.28 -21.51 -4.57
CA ARG A 138 4.15 -21.84 -5.46
C ARG A 138 2.91 -22.12 -4.62
N PHE A 139 1.89 -21.30 -4.77
CA PHE A 139 0.55 -21.63 -4.26
C PHE A 139 -0.10 -22.69 -5.17
N ALA A 140 -0.82 -23.65 -4.57
CA ALA A 140 -1.55 -24.64 -5.33
C ALA A 140 -2.71 -23.97 -6.10
N GLU A 141 -2.68 -24.03 -7.44
CA GLU A 141 -3.76 -23.52 -8.27
C GLU A 141 -4.94 -24.50 -8.29
N ARG A 142 -6.16 -23.96 -8.11
CA ARG A 142 -7.39 -24.73 -8.34
C ARG A 142 -7.85 -24.46 -9.77
N ALA A 143 -7.78 -25.47 -10.63
CA ALA A 143 -8.21 -25.35 -12.02
C ALA A 143 -9.72 -25.07 -12.11
N VAL A 144 -10.09 -24.07 -12.91
CA VAL A 144 -11.48 -23.83 -13.32
C VAL A 144 -11.59 -24.22 -14.80
N ALA A 145 -12.55 -25.09 -15.12
CA ALA A 145 -12.80 -25.48 -16.51
C ALA A 145 -13.18 -24.24 -17.35
N PRO A 146 -12.56 -24.04 -18.53
CA PRO A 146 -12.93 -22.95 -19.43
C PRO A 146 -14.39 -23.06 -19.87
N LEU A 147 -15.04 -21.91 -20.10
CA LEU A 147 -16.29 -21.88 -20.86
C LEU A 147 -15.96 -22.11 -22.35
N PRO A 148 -16.76 -22.92 -23.08
CA PRO A 148 -16.54 -23.14 -24.51
C PRO A 148 -16.55 -21.81 -25.29
N GLY A 149 -15.54 -21.58 -26.13
CA GLY A 149 -15.41 -20.36 -26.96
C GLY A 149 -15.00 -19.09 -26.21
N ALA A 150 -14.64 -19.16 -24.92
CA ALA A 150 -14.24 -18.00 -24.13
C ALA A 150 -12.72 -17.91 -23.95
N THR A 151 -12.16 -16.71 -24.10
CA THR A 151 -10.81 -16.39 -23.62
C THR A 151 -10.82 -16.30 -22.10
N VAL A 152 -10.08 -17.18 -21.42
CA VAL A 152 -9.98 -17.19 -19.96
C VAL A 152 -8.74 -16.40 -19.52
N LEU A 153 -8.96 -15.32 -18.78
CA LEU A 153 -7.89 -14.59 -18.08
C LEU A 153 -7.72 -15.16 -16.67
N LYS A 154 -6.47 -15.42 -16.27
CA LYS A 154 -6.10 -15.93 -14.94
C LYS A 154 -5.43 -14.82 -14.11
N GLY A 155 -5.61 -14.87 -12.80
CA GLY A 155 -4.99 -13.95 -11.84
C GLY A 155 -4.96 -14.52 -10.42
N THR A 156 -4.48 -13.74 -9.46
CA THR A 156 -4.38 -14.16 -8.06
C THR A 156 -5.76 -14.13 -7.38
N ALA A 157 -6.17 -15.25 -6.78
CA ALA A 157 -7.45 -15.34 -6.08
C ALA A 157 -7.42 -14.56 -4.76
N ALA A 158 -8.28 -13.53 -4.64
CA ALA A 158 -8.36 -12.69 -3.43
C ALA A 158 -9.57 -13.04 -2.52
N SER A 159 -10.69 -13.46 -3.11
CA SER A 159 -11.92 -13.80 -2.38
C SER A 159 -12.63 -14.97 -3.05
N PRO A 160 -13.12 -15.97 -2.28
CA PRO A 160 -13.86 -17.09 -2.85
C PRO A 160 -15.25 -16.68 -3.34
N GLY A 161 -15.63 -17.13 -4.52
CA GLY A 161 -16.98 -16.92 -5.06
C GLY A 161 -17.05 -17.00 -6.58
N ARG A 162 -18.27 -16.92 -7.12
CA ARG A 162 -18.55 -16.77 -8.56
C ARG A 162 -19.50 -15.59 -8.73
N ALA A 163 -19.19 -14.68 -9.65
CA ALA A 163 -20.00 -13.51 -9.95
C ALA A 163 -20.02 -13.26 -11.47
N LYS A 164 -21.11 -12.66 -11.97
CA LYS A 164 -21.27 -12.22 -13.36
C LYS A 164 -21.77 -10.79 -13.37
N GLY A 165 -21.21 -9.94 -14.22
CA GLY A 165 -21.61 -8.54 -14.34
C GLY A 165 -20.87 -7.83 -15.47
N ARG A 166 -21.24 -6.57 -15.72
CA ARG A 166 -20.52 -5.71 -16.67
C ARG A 166 -19.22 -5.22 -16.05
N ALA A 167 -18.10 -5.42 -16.74
CA ALA A 167 -16.81 -4.88 -16.32
C ALA A 167 -16.76 -3.36 -16.60
N ARG A 168 -16.21 -2.60 -15.65
CA ARG A 168 -15.84 -1.19 -15.80
C ARG A 168 -14.33 -1.09 -15.62
N VAL A 169 -13.66 -0.41 -16.56
CA VAL A 169 -12.21 -0.16 -16.49
C VAL A 169 -12.04 1.31 -16.11
N ALA A 170 -11.49 1.56 -14.92
CA ALA A 170 -11.16 2.90 -14.42
C ALA A 170 -9.66 2.96 -14.14
N ARG A 171 -8.97 3.97 -14.69
CA ARG A 171 -7.51 4.14 -14.58
C ARG A 171 -7.12 5.12 -13.47
N ASN A 172 -8.06 5.91 -12.99
CA ASN A 172 -7.90 6.86 -11.89
C ASN A 172 -9.20 6.93 -11.08
N LEU A 173 -9.14 7.61 -9.93
CA LEU A 173 -10.30 7.77 -9.04
C LEU A 173 -11.45 8.57 -9.67
N ALA A 174 -11.15 9.54 -10.54
CA ALA A 174 -12.19 10.34 -11.20
C ALA A 174 -13.05 9.49 -12.16
N GLU A 175 -12.47 8.44 -12.76
CA GLU A 175 -13.18 7.49 -13.60
C GLU A 175 -13.98 6.44 -12.82
N ALA A 176 -13.89 6.42 -11.48
CA ALA A 176 -14.55 5.42 -10.62
C ALA A 176 -15.92 5.86 -10.09
N SER A 177 -16.32 7.12 -10.29
CA SER A 177 -17.58 7.71 -9.79
C SER A 177 -18.80 7.26 -10.57
#